data_AF-A0A521S3Z9-F1
#
_entry.id   AF-A0A521S3Z9-F1
#
_cell.length_a   1.000
_cell.length_b   1.000
_cell.length_c   1.000
_cell.angle_alpha   90.00
_cell.angle_beta   90.00
_cell.angle_gamma   90.00
#
_symmetry.space_group_name_H-M   'P 1'
#
loop_
_entity.id
_entity.type
_entity.pdbx_description
1 polymer ?
#
loop_
_entity_poly.entity_id
_entity_poly.type
_entity_poly.pdbx_seq_one_letter_code
_entity_poly.pdbx_strand_id
1 'polypeptide(L)'
;MKRIIWQIAFFFFLSLPLMASAQQGSDNEKAALERWRQMSPQEKQELRERYERWKSLSAEEKGELRKKLETWRKLPPEERAAIRKNFQRWRNLPPEQQERLRQRWQRWREMPPERREMLKERFEKLRQLSPQERRELREKLEERQKLSPEERKALREQLKEKRPHLQKGKE
;
A
#
# COMPACT_ATOMS: atom_id res chain seq x y z
N MET A 1 2.38 -10.13 7.31
CA MET A 1 1.42 -9.09 6.85
C MET A 1 1.95 -8.15 5.74
N LYS A 2 2.90 -8.55 4.87
CA LYS A 2 3.70 -7.58 4.06
C LYS A 2 3.68 -7.78 2.53
N ARG A 3 2.76 -8.59 1.98
CA ARG A 3 2.55 -8.80 0.52
C ARG A 3 1.09 -8.66 0.08
N ILE A 4 0.20 -8.31 1.00
CA ILE A 4 -1.14 -8.90 1.01
C ILE A 4 -2.25 -8.00 0.45
N ILE A 5 -2.21 -6.70 0.72
CA ILE A 5 -3.30 -5.78 0.34
C ILE A 5 -3.30 -5.52 -1.18
N TRP A 6 -2.13 -5.49 -1.82
CA TRP A 6 -2.00 -5.29 -3.27
C TRP A 6 -2.37 -6.53 -4.09
N GLN A 7 -2.11 -7.74 -3.59
CA GLN A 7 -2.52 -8.96 -4.27
C GLN A 7 -4.04 -9.11 -4.26
N ILE A 8 -4.73 -8.72 -3.18
CA ILE A 8 -6.20 -8.72 -3.13
C ILE A 8 -6.78 -7.70 -4.11
N ALA A 9 -6.18 -6.52 -4.22
CA ALA A 9 -6.62 -5.50 -5.18
C ALA A 9 -6.36 -5.91 -6.65
N PHE A 10 -5.27 -6.64 -6.93
CA PHE A 10 -4.91 -7.10 -8.27
C PHE A 10 -5.68 -8.36 -8.71
N PHE A 11 -6.05 -9.25 -7.78
CA PHE A 11 -6.77 -10.50 -8.11
C PHE A 11 -8.29 -10.43 -7.95
N PHE A 12 -8.84 -9.65 -7.03
CA PHE A 12 -10.24 -9.79 -6.62
C PHE A 12 -11.18 -8.65 -7.01
N PHE A 13 -10.70 -7.56 -7.62
CA PHE A 13 -11.59 -6.48 -8.07
C PHE A 13 -12.29 -6.70 -9.42
N LEU A 14 -12.07 -7.85 -10.06
CA LEU A 14 -12.79 -8.26 -11.26
C LEU A 14 -12.98 -9.79 -11.25
N SER A 15 -13.93 -10.29 -10.42
CA SER A 15 -14.61 -11.60 -10.49
C SER A 15 -14.79 -12.32 -9.12
N LEU A 16 -15.60 -11.78 -8.21
CA LEU A 16 -16.26 -12.63 -7.22
C LEU A 16 -17.75 -12.26 -7.12
N PRO A 17 -18.66 -13.14 -7.58
CA PRO A 17 -20.03 -13.07 -7.12
C PRO A 17 -20.04 -13.38 -5.61
N LEU A 18 -20.69 -12.52 -4.81
CA LEU A 18 -21.08 -12.86 -3.45
C LEU A 18 -21.84 -14.18 -3.51
N MET A 19 -21.35 -15.23 -2.86
CA MET A 19 -22.14 -16.42 -2.63
C MET A 19 -23.19 -16.09 -1.58
N ALA A 20 -24.41 -15.90 -2.06
CA ALA A 20 -25.62 -15.82 -1.28
C ALA A 20 -26.60 -16.85 -1.88
N SER A 21 -27.42 -17.46 -1.01
CA SER A 21 -28.44 -18.54 -1.16
C SER A 21 -28.72 -19.20 -2.53
N ALA A 22 -29.11 -20.48 -2.53
CA ALA A 22 -29.33 -21.29 -3.74
C ALA A 22 -30.32 -20.68 -4.79
N GLN A 23 -31.25 -19.83 -4.38
CA GLN A 23 -32.14 -19.07 -5.28
C GLN A 23 -31.41 -17.92 -5.99
N GLN A 24 -30.44 -17.29 -5.33
CA GLN A 24 -29.57 -16.27 -5.92
C GLN A 24 -28.47 -16.87 -6.80
N GLY A 25 -28.17 -18.16 -6.67
CA GLY A 25 -27.20 -18.87 -7.50
C GLY A 25 -27.57 -18.86 -8.98
N SER A 26 -28.80 -19.23 -9.34
CA SER A 26 -29.27 -19.24 -10.73
C SER A 26 -29.35 -17.84 -11.35
N ASP A 27 -29.73 -16.84 -10.56
CA ASP A 27 -29.79 -15.45 -11.04
C ASP A 27 -28.39 -14.83 -11.17
N ASN A 28 -27.44 -15.18 -10.28
CA ASN A 28 -26.04 -14.80 -10.44
C ASN A 28 -25.38 -15.48 -11.63
N GLU A 29 -25.71 -16.74 -11.90
CA GLU A 29 -25.21 -17.49 -13.05
C GLU A 29 -25.70 -16.87 -14.36
N LYS A 30 -27.00 -16.58 -14.47
CA LYS A 30 -27.57 -15.85 -15.62
C LYS A 30 -26.90 -14.49 -15.78
N ALA A 31 -26.75 -13.71 -14.71
CA ALA A 31 -26.08 -12.41 -14.76
C ALA A 31 -24.58 -12.51 -15.12
N ALA A 32 -23.90 -13.57 -14.70
CA ALA A 32 -22.51 -13.84 -15.07
C ALA A 32 -22.38 -14.21 -16.55
N LEU A 33 -23.30 -15.03 -17.07
CA LEU A 33 -23.36 -15.39 -18.49
C LEU A 33 -23.65 -14.19 -19.38
N GLU A 34 -24.57 -13.31 -18.98
CA GLU A 34 -24.85 -12.06 -19.71
C GLU A 34 -23.64 -11.12 -19.71
N ARG A 35 -22.96 -10.95 -18.57
CA ARG A 35 -21.69 -10.20 -18.52
C ARG A 35 -20.62 -10.82 -19.42
N TRP A 36 -20.49 -12.15 -19.41
CA TRP A 36 -19.55 -12.84 -20.29
C TRP A 36 -19.88 -12.64 -21.76
N ARG A 37 -21.16 -12.68 -22.15
CA ARG A 37 -21.59 -12.40 -23.53
C ARG A 37 -21.18 -11.00 -23.97
N GLN A 38 -21.38 -10.01 -23.11
CA GLN A 38 -21.09 -8.60 -23.36
C GLN A 38 -19.60 -8.22 -23.31
N MET A 39 -18.73 -9.08 -22.77
CA MET A 39 -17.29 -8.82 -22.73
C MET A 39 -16.66 -8.89 -24.13
N SER A 40 -15.74 -7.96 -24.36
CA SER A 40 -14.84 -7.95 -25.52
C SER A 40 -13.95 -9.20 -25.56
N PRO A 41 -13.42 -9.59 -26.73
CA PRO A 41 -12.46 -10.68 -26.83
C PRO A 41 -11.24 -10.50 -25.92
N GLN A 42 -10.77 -9.26 -25.75
CA GLN A 42 -9.64 -8.93 -24.88
C GLN A 42 -9.95 -9.18 -23.41
N GLU A 43 -11.13 -8.78 -22.93
CA GLU A 43 -11.55 -9.02 -21.53
C GLU A 43 -11.72 -10.53 -21.26
N LYS A 44 -12.28 -11.27 -22.23
CA LYS A 44 -12.40 -12.74 -22.13
C LYS A 44 -11.03 -13.41 -22.05
N GLN A 45 -10.06 -12.94 -22.84
CA GLN A 45 -8.69 -13.43 -22.81
C GLN A 45 -8.01 -13.14 -21.47
N GLU A 46 -8.16 -11.92 -20.94
CA GLU A 46 -7.61 -11.57 -19.63
C GLU A 46 -8.19 -12.45 -18.50
N LEU A 47 -9.50 -12.74 -18.56
CA LEU A 47 -10.14 -13.64 -17.60
C LEU A 47 -9.61 -15.08 -17.70
N ARG A 48 -9.38 -15.60 -18.92
CA ARG A 48 -8.73 -16.91 -19.10
C ARG A 48 -7.34 -16.94 -18.49
N GLU A 49 -6.52 -15.93 -18.74
CA GLU A 49 -5.16 -15.87 -18.18
C GLU A 49 -5.16 -15.76 -16.65
N ARG A 50 -6.11 -15.04 -16.07
CA ARG A 50 -6.30 -15.00 -14.61
C ARG A 50 -6.71 -16.37 -14.07
N TYR A 51 -7.59 -17.07 -14.75
CA TYR A 51 -8.03 -18.42 -14.37
C TYR A 51 -6.88 -19.43 -14.44
N GLU A 52 -6.10 -19.43 -15.52
CA GLU A 52 -4.94 -20.33 -15.64
C GLU A 52 -3.88 -20.05 -14.57
N ARG A 53 -3.61 -18.76 -14.28
CA ARG A 53 -2.73 -18.39 -13.15
C ARG A 53 -3.25 -18.88 -11.81
N TRP A 54 -4.56 -18.82 -11.57
CA TRP A 54 -5.14 -19.35 -10.33
C TRP A 54 -5.05 -20.87 -10.26
N LYS A 55 -5.28 -21.55 -11.39
CA LYS A 55 -5.21 -23.01 -11.48
C LYS A 55 -3.80 -23.49 -11.16
N SER A 56 -2.78 -22.79 -11.67
CA SER A 56 -1.36 -23.11 -11.45
C SER A 56 -0.85 -22.81 -10.03
N LEU A 57 -1.63 -22.14 -9.17
CA LEU A 57 -1.24 -21.93 -7.77
C LEU A 57 -1.22 -23.25 -6.98
N SER A 58 -0.23 -23.37 -6.09
CA SER A 58 -0.12 -24.49 -5.16
C SER A 58 -1.25 -24.49 -4.13
N ALA A 59 -1.44 -25.62 -3.44
CA ALA A 59 -2.42 -25.71 -2.35
C ALA A 59 -2.13 -24.71 -1.23
N GLU A 60 -0.85 -24.48 -0.92
CA GLU A 60 -0.42 -23.50 0.09
C GLU A 60 -0.75 -22.07 -0.34
N GLU A 61 -0.46 -21.71 -1.60
CA GLU A 61 -0.77 -20.38 -2.13
C GLU A 61 -2.28 -20.11 -2.15
N LYS A 62 -3.07 -21.12 -2.55
CA LYS A 62 -4.54 -21.05 -2.48
C LYS A 62 -5.02 -20.90 -1.04
N GLY A 63 -4.41 -21.60 -0.08
CA GLY A 63 -4.69 -21.46 1.35
C GLY A 63 -4.41 -20.05 1.88
N GLU A 64 -3.27 -19.48 1.52
CA GLU A 64 -2.93 -18.10 1.89
C GLU A 64 -3.90 -17.09 1.28
N LEU A 65 -4.33 -17.27 0.03
CA LEU A 65 -5.35 -16.41 -0.57
C LEU A 65 -6.70 -16.50 0.15
N ARG A 66 -7.10 -17.69 0.61
CA ARG A 66 -8.33 -17.88 1.41
C ARG A 66 -8.28 -17.10 2.73
N LYS A 67 -7.20 -17.24 3.50
CA LYS A 67 -7.00 -16.49 4.76
C LYS A 67 -7.09 -14.98 4.53
N LYS A 68 -6.47 -14.49 3.46
CA LYS A 68 -6.50 -13.08 3.08
C LYS A 68 -7.92 -12.60 2.75
N LEU A 69 -8.68 -13.41 2.03
CA LEU A 69 -10.07 -13.13 1.71
C LEU A 69 -10.95 -13.09 2.97
N GLU A 70 -10.71 -14.00 3.93
CA GLU A 70 -11.40 -13.98 5.22
C GLU A 70 -11.09 -12.70 6.00
N THR A 71 -9.82 -12.30 6.09
CA THR A 71 -9.44 -11.03 6.71
C THR A 71 -10.14 -9.86 6.03
N TRP A 72 -10.16 -9.82 4.70
CA TRP A 72 -10.86 -8.78 3.94
C TRP A 72 -12.37 -8.75 4.23
N ARG A 73 -13.02 -9.92 4.33
CA ARG A 73 -14.46 -10.02 4.63
C ARG A 73 -14.79 -9.51 6.04
N LYS A 74 -13.86 -9.68 6.99
CA LYS A 74 -13.99 -9.21 8.37
C LYS A 74 -13.75 -7.71 8.54
N LEU A 75 -13.21 -7.02 7.53
CA LEU A 75 -13.00 -5.57 7.61
C LEU A 75 -14.34 -4.82 7.68
N PRO A 76 -14.44 -3.77 8.52
CA PRO A 76 -15.59 -2.86 8.52
C PRO A 76 -15.90 -2.32 7.11
N PRO A 77 -17.17 -2.06 6.79
CA PRO A 77 -17.54 -1.55 5.48
C PRO A 77 -16.84 -0.23 5.11
N GLU A 78 -16.59 0.64 6.09
CA GLU A 78 -15.89 1.92 5.93
C GLU A 78 -14.43 1.71 5.54
N GLU A 79 -13.74 0.77 6.20
CA GLU A 79 -12.36 0.42 5.87
C GLU A 79 -12.26 -0.19 4.48
N ARG A 80 -13.18 -1.10 4.14
CA ARG A 80 -13.25 -1.67 2.78
C ARG A 80 -13.44 -0.56 1.76
N ALA A 81 -14.37 0.37 1.99
CA ALA A 81 -14.62 1.50 1.10
C ALA A 81 -13.40 2.40 0.93
N ALA A 82 -12.68 2.71 2.01
CA ALA A 82 -11.44 3.49 1.96
C ALA A 82 -10.37 2.78 1.11
N ILE A 83 -10.22 1.46 1.26
CA ILE A 83 -9.28 0.67 0.46
C ILE A 83 -9.70 0.68 -1.03
N ARG A 84 -11.00 0.53 -1.35
CA ARG A 84 -11.49 0.62 -2.74
C ARG A 84 -11.15 1.97 -3.36
N LYS A 85 -11.41 3.06 -2.63
CA LYS A 85 -11.16 4.43 -3.08
C LYS A 85 -9.67 4.66 -3.34
N ASN A 86 -8.81 4.18 -2.46
CA ASN A 86 -7.35 4.29 -2.64
C ASN A 86 -6.86 3.47 -3.83
N PHE A 87 -7.42 2.28 -4.06
CA PHE A 87 -7.08 1.47 -5.22
C PHE A 87 -7.52 2.14 -6.53
N GLN A 88 -8.72 2.71 -6.59
CA GLN A 88 -9.18 3.47 -7.75
C GLN A 88 -8.27 4.67 -8.04
N ARG A 89 -7.89 5.44 -7.00
CA ARG A 89 -6.94 6.54 -7.13
C ARG A 89 -5.63 6.08 -7.74
N TRP A 90 -5.09 4.95 -7.28
CA TRP A 90 -3.85 4.41 -7.84
C TRP A 90 -4.00 3.94 -9.29
N ARG A 91 -5.09 3.23 -9.62
CA ARG A 91 -5.36 2.75 -10.99
C ARG A 91 -5.43 3.91 -11.99
N ASN A 92 -5.92 5.07 -11.54
CA ASN A 92 -6.03 6.27 -12.35
C ASN A 92 -4.73 7.09 -12.40
N LEU A 93 -3.66 6.69 -11.70
CA LEU A 93 -2.37 7.36 -11.83
C LEU A 93 -1.73 7.05 -13.20
N PRO A 94 -0.98 8.00 -13.78
CA PRO A 94 -0.14 7.74 -14.93
C PRO A 94 0.83 6.57 -14.68
N PRO A 95 1.17 5.78 -15.71
CA PRO A 95 1.98 4.57 -15.55
C PRO A 95 3.34 4.85 -14.92
N GLU A 96 3.99 5.98 -15.22
CA GLU A 96 5.27 6.39 -14.64
C GLU A 96 5.13 6.65 -13.12
N GLN A 97 4.01 7.22 -12.70
CA GLN A 97 3.73 7.50 -11.30
C GLN A 97 3.41 6.21 -10.54
N GLN A 98 2.67 5.29 -11.16
CA GLN A 98 2.46 3.95 -10.60
C GLN A 98 3.80 3.22 -10.42
N GLU A 99 4.69 3.30 -11.40
CA GLU A 99 6.02 2.67 -11.35
C GLU A 99 6.89 3.26 -10.24
N ARG A 100 6.93 4.59 -10.13
CA ARG A 100 7.62 5.27 -9.02
C ARG A 100 7.13 4.81 -7.65
N LEU A 101 5.82 4.63 -7.49
CA LEU A 101 5.24 4.12 -6.25
C LEU A 101 5.58 2.64 -6.01
N ARG A 102 5.57 1.80 -7.05
CA ARG A 102 6.00 0.39 -6.96
C ARG A 102 7.44 0.29 -6.48
N GLN A 103 8.35 1.07 -7.06
CA GLN A 103 9.76 1.09 -6.66
C GLN A 103 9.96 1.59 -5.22
N ARG A 104 9.25 2.65 -4.82
CA ARG A 104 9.28 3.13 -3.42
C ARG A 104 8.80 2.06 -2.45
N TRP A 105 7.73 1.36 -2.79
CA TRP A 105 7.19 0.26 -2.00
C TRP A 105 8.17 -0.92 -1.91
N GLN A 106 8.82 -1.28 -3.00
CA GLN A 106 9.83 -2.32 -3.03
C GLN A 106 11.00 -1.99 -2.10
N ARG A 107 11.58 -0.80 -2.24
CA ARG A 107 12.64 -0.31 -1.33
C ARG A 107 12.18 -0.34 0.13
N TRP A 108 10.95 0.06 0.41
CA TRP A 108 10.39 -0.02 1.76
C TRP A 108 10.31 -1.46 2.28
N ARG A 109 9.94 -2.43 1.43
CA ARG A 109 9.83 -3.83 1.83
C ARG A 109 11.17 -4.48 2.11
N GLU A 110 12.19 -4.10 1.35
CA GLU A 110 13.58 -4.58 1.45
C GLU A 110 14.33 -3.95 2.63
N MET A 111 13.83 -2.86 3.22
CA MET A 111 14.45 -2.27 4.41
C MET A 111 14.45 -3.24 5.61
N PRO A 112 15.56 -3.27 6.38
CA PRO A 112 15.62 -3.99 7.65
C PRO A 112 14.45 -3.63 8.57
N PRO A 113 13.90 -4.58 9.34
CA PRO A 113 12.76 -4.32 10.22
C PRO A 113 13.02 -3.17 11.20
N GLU A 114 14.20 -3.08 11.78
CA GLU A 114 14.62 -2.03 12.73
C GLU A 114 14.55 -0.65 12.07
N ARG A 115 15.04 -0.55 10.83
CA ARG A 115 15.00 0.69 10.06
C ARG A 115 13.57 1.11 9.75
N ARG A 116 12.67 0.15 9.47
CA ARG A 116 11.26 0.45 9.24
C ARG A 116 10.57 0.93 10.50
N GLU A 117 10.82 0.30 11.65
CA GLU A 117 10.23 0.74 12.92
C GLU A 117 10.73 2.15 13.30
N MET A 118 12.03 2.42 13.16
CA MET A 118 12.57 3.77 13.36
C MET A 118 11.87 4.82 12.46
N LEU A 119 11.63 4.50 11.18
CA LEU A 119 10.94 5.41 10.27
C LEU A 119 9.47 5.62 10.63
N LYS A 120 8.78 4.57 11.08
CA LYS A 120 7.40 4.68 11.58
C LYS A 120 7.33 5.56 12.83
N GLU A 121 8.22 5.36 13.80
CA GLU A 121 8.26 6.19 15.01
C GLU A 121 8.49 7.67 14.69
N ARG A 122 9.42 7.97 13.77
CA ARG A 122 9.65 9.33 13.30
C ARG A 122 8.41 9.92 12.64
N PHE A 123 7.71 9.12 11.84
CA PHE A 123 6.48 9.55 11.18
C PHE A 123 5.36 9.82 12.20
N GLU A 124 5.19 8.96 13.21
CA GLU A 124 4.20 9.19 14.27
C GLU A 124 4.51 10.44 15.09
N LYS A 125 5.77 10.68 15.44
CA LYS A 125 6.19 11.93 16.11
C LYS A 125 5.84 13.15 15.27
N LEU A 126 6.09 13.11 13.95
CA LEU A 126 5.73 14.18 13.04
C LEU A 126 4.21 14.39 12.97
N ARG A 127 3.43 13.30 13.02
CA ARG A 127 1.96 13.34 13.04
C ARG A 127 1.42 13.91 14.34
N GLN A 128 2.16 13.81 15.44
CA GLN A 128 1.78 14.39 16.74
C GLN A 128 2.10 15.89 16.85
N LEU A 129 2.98 16.44 16.01
CA LEU A 129 3.26 17.88 16.00
C LEU A 129 2.00 18.69 15.70
N SER A 130 1.84 19.79 16.44
CA SER A 130 0.83 20.82 16.20
C SER A 130 1.01 21.48 14.83
N PRO A 131 -0.03 22.14 14.28
CA PRO A 131 0.08 22.87 13.02
C PRO A 131 1.21 23.91 13.02
N GLN A 132 1.43 24.59 14.14
CA GLN A 132 2.50 25.58 14.29
C GLN A 132 3.87 24.93 14.27
N GLU A 133 4.10 23.89 15.07
CA GLU A 133 5.38 23.16 15.09
C GLU A 133 5.72 22.56 13.72
N ARG A 134 4.71 22.10 12.96
CA ARG A 134 4.92 21.63 11.59
C ARG A 134 5.33 22.76 10.64
N ARG A 135 4.77 23.97 10.80
CA ARG A 135 5.19 25.15 10.01
C ARG A 135 6.64 25.51 10.31
N GLU A 136 7.00 25.62 11.59
CA GLU A 136 8.37 25.93 11.99
C GLU A 136 9.37 24.89 11.50
N LEU A 137 9.00 23.60 11.58
CA LEU A 137 9.83 22.52 11.04
C LEU A 137 10.03 22.68 9.53
N ARG A 138 8.96 23.01 8.80
CA ARG A 138 9.02 23.22 7.35
C ARG A 138 9.89 24.42 6.99
N GLU A 139 9.74 25.54 7.67
CA GLU A 139 10.54 26.76 7.47
C GLU A 139 12.04 26.47 7.70
N LYS A 140 12.38 25.80 8.82
CA LYS A 140 13.76 25.37 9.10
C LYS A 140 14.33 24.46 8.00
N LEU A 141 13.51 23.58 7.43
CA LEU A 141 13.93 22.71 6.33
C LEU A 141 14.10 23.46 5.01
N GLU A 142 13.28 24.48 4.75
CA GLU A 142 13.39 25.35 3.58
C GLU A 142 14.63 26.26 3.68
N GLU A 143 14.91 26.84 4.85
CA GLU A 143 16.14 27.60 5.11
C GLU A 143 17.39 26.75 4.88
N ARG A 144 17.41 25.52 5.41
CA ARG A 144 18.52 24.57 5.18
C ARG A 144 18.69 24.21 3.71
N GLN A 145 17.61 24.19 2.94
CA GLN A 145 17.68 23.96 1.49
C GLN A 145 18.25 25.17 0.73
N LYS A 146 18.24 26.37 1.29
CA LYS A 146 18.86 27.54 0.65
C LYS A 146 20.38 27.61 0.87
N LEU A 147 20.88 26.96 1.92
CA LEU A 147 22.31 26.89 2.22
C LEU A 147 23.11 26.16 1.14
N SER A 148 24.33 26.63 0.89
CA SER A 148 25.32 25.97 0.03
C SER A 148 25.68 24.57 0.55
N PRO A 149 26.24 23.68 -0.30
CA PRO A 149 26.75 22.39 0.15
C PRO A 149 27.75 22.49 1.30
N GLU A 150 28.67 23.48 1.27
CA GLU A 150 29.65 23.73 2.33
C GLU A 150 28.97 24.18 3.63
N GLU A 151 28.03 25.13 3.54
CA GLU A 151 27.29 25.64 4.69
C GLU A 151 26.44 24.56 5.36
N ARG A 152 25.79 23.69 4.57
CA ARG A 152 25.05 22.53 5.09
C ARG A 152 25.98 21.55 5.80
N LYS A 153 27.19 21.33 5.27
CA LYS A 153 28.20 20.45 5.89
C LYS A 153 28.63 21.04 7.23
N ALA A 154 28.96 22.33 7.28
CA ALA A 154 29.33 23.02 8.50
C ALA A 154 28.21 22.96 9.55
N LEU A 155 26.97 23.22 9.17
CA LEU A 155 25.81 23.10 10.05
C LEU A 155 25.65 21.67 10.60
N ARG A 156 25.86 20.64 9.77
CA ARG A 156 25.77 19.24 10.21
C ARG A 156 26.84 18.91 11.25
N GLU A 157 28.08 19.37 11.05
CA GLU A 157 29.16 19.14 12.01
C GLU A 157 28.91 19.91 13.32
N GLN A 158 28.46 21.17 13.26
CA GLN A 158 28.06 21.92 14.45
C GLN A 158 26.94 21.23 15.23
N LEU A 159 25.91 20.71 14.56
CA LEU A 159 24.83 19.98 15.20
C LEU A 159 25.29 18.65 15.80
N LYS A 160 26.33 18.02 15.23
CA LYS A 160 26.93 16.79 15.75
C LYS A 160 27.78 17.08 16.99
N GLU A 161 28.56 18.15 16.96
CA GLU A 161 29.37 18.64 18.08
C GLU A 161 28.52 19.10 19.25
N LYS A 162 27.39 19.77 19.00
CA LYS A 162 26.41 20.16 20.04
C LYS A 162 25.58 18.99 20.59
N ARG A 163 25.83 17.76 20.14
CA ARG A 163 25.14 16.54 20.55
C ARG A 163 25.87 15.65 21.58
N PRO A 164 26.85 16.05 22.42
CA PRO A 164 27.64 15.08 23.18
C PRO A 164 26.92 14.47 24.40
N HIS A 165 25.68 14.85 24.75
CA HIS A 165 25.12 14.55 26.08
C HIS A 165 23.82 13.74 26.13
N LEU A 166 23.26 13.27 25.02
CA LEU A 166 21.99 12.48 25.05
C LEU A 166 22.18 10.94 25.12
N GLN A 167 23.42 10.46 25.27
CA GLN A 167 23.72 9.03 25.44
C GLN A 167 24.17 8.62 26.85
N LYS A 168 24.45 9.56 27.77
CA LYS A 168 24.92 9.27 29.15
C LYS A 168 23.81 9.18 30.22
N GLY A 169 22.56 8.89 29.82
CA GLY A 169 21.40 8.83 30.73
C GLY A 169 20.63 7.51 30.69
N LYS A 170 21.32 6.41 30.35
CA LYS A 170 20.79 5.04 30.45
C LYS A 170 21.91 4.10 30.93
N GLU A 171 22.37 4.35 32.14
CA GLU A 171 23.01 3.32 32.98
C GLU A 171 22.14 3.14 34.21
#